data_AF-A0A1G2ZT12-F1
#
_entry.id   AF-A0A1G2ZT12-F1
#
_cell.length_a   1.000
_cell.length_b   1.000
_cell.length_c   1.000
_cell.angle_alpha   90.00
_cell.angle_beta   90.00
_cell.angle_gamma   90.00
#
_symmetry.space_group_name_H-M   'P 1'
#
loop_
_entity.id
_entity.type
_entity.pdbx_description
1 polymer ?
#
loop_
_entity_poly.entity_id
_entity_poly.type
_entity_poly.pdbx_seq_one_letter_code
_entity_poly.pdbx_strand_id
1 'polypeptide(L)'
;MLSENQKRGLTIALRIMEENIRYVEQVFNNDDYNGILYDTKCNMDEGVKREIFKRVLLIKDRIKALSKRFDLEKELRDPAKEIFGKMSSCWCILEDAKAKKLKRYGVIADGLEDVLDLHLNGIIDLILDMERLLLEKPGGKSDKESIL
;
A
#
# COMPACT_ATOMS: atom_id res chain seq x y z
N MET A 1 14.52 25.63 20.03
CA MET A 1 13.28 25.07 19.44
C MET A 1 13.51 24.87 17.95
N LEU A 2 12.77 23.96 17.31
CA LEU A 2 12.84 23.74 15.86
C LEU A 2 12.07 24.85 15.13
N SER A 3 12.51 25.23 13.93
CA SER A 3 11.69 26.04 13.01
C SER A 3 10.57 25.20 12.39
N GLU A 4 9.56 25.83 11.79
CA GLU A 4 8.45 25.12 11.14
C GLU A 4 8.94 24.17 10.02
N ASN A 5 9.92 24.60 9.22
CA ASN A 5 10.51 23.76 8.19
C ASN A 5 11.23 22.54 8.79
N GLN A 6 11.94 22.73 9.90
CA GLN A 6 12.60 21.63 10.62
C GLN A 6 11.57 20.69 11.27
N LYS A 7 10.48 21.23 11.83
CA LYS A 7 9.37 20.48 12.41
C LYS A 7 8.66 19.63 11.36
N ARG A 8 8.42 20.19 10.17
CA ARG A 8 7.86 19.48 9.01
C ARG A 8 8.79 18.37 8.52
N GLY A 9 10.07 18.67 8.35
CA GLY A 9 11.07 17.68 7.95
C GLY A 9 11.16 16.51 8.93
N LEU A 10 11.20 16.80 10.23
CA LEU A 10 11.20 15.77 11.28
C LEU A 10 9.92 14.94 11.27
N THR A 11 8.76 15.60 11.13
CA THR A 11 7.46 14.92 11.04
C THR A 11 7.43 13.92 9.89
N ILE A 12 7.87 14.31 8.69
CA ILE A 12 7.91 13.42 7.52
C ILE A 12 8.83 12.24 7.78
N ALA A 13 10.05 12.49 8.28
CA ALA A 13 11.02 11.43 8.56
C ALA A 13 10.51 10.42 9.59
N LEU A 14 9.88 10.89 10.67
CA LEU A 14 9.34 10.01 11.71
C LEU A 14 8.12 9.22 11.23
N ARG A 15 7.26 9.80 10.38
CA ARG A 15 6.15 9.07 9.75
C ARG A 15 6.64 7.94 8.84
N ILE A 16 7.63 8.22 7.98
CA ILE A 16 8.24 7.19 7.12
C ILE A 16 8.84 6.07 7.98
N MET A 17 9.51 6.41 9.08
CA MET A 17 10.04 5.39 10.00
C MET A 17 8.91 4.57 10.66
N GLU A 18 7.85 5.23 11.13
CA GLU A 18 6.69 4.56 11.75
C GLU A 18 6.03 3.57 10.77
N GLU A 19 5.85 3.95 9.51
CA GLU A 19 5.32 3.09 8.46
C GLU A 19 6.18 1.85 8.20
N ASN A 20 7.50 2.04 8.09
CA ASN A 20 8.43 0.92 7.88
C ASN A 20 8.44 -0.04 9.08
N ILE A 21 8.38 0.49 10.30
CA ILE A 21 8.32 -0.35 11.50
C ILE A 21 6.98 -1.09 11.59
N ARG A 22 5.88 -0.47 11.20
CA ARG A 22 4.58 -1.15 11.08
C ARG A 22 4.64 -2.29 10.06
N TYR A 23 5.32 -2.11 8.93
CA TYR A 23 5.53 -3.18 7.96
C TYR A 23 6.32 -4.35 8.56
N VAL A 24 7.39 -4.07 9.32
CA VAL A 24 8.14 -5.10 10.05
C VAL A 24 7.24 -5.88 11.01
N GLU A 25 6.38 -5.19 11.78
CA GLU A 25 5.40 -5.84 12.66
C GLU A 25 4.45 -6.75 11.86
N GLN A 26 3.95 -6.29 10.71
CA GLN A 26 3.05 -7.06 9.86
C GLN A 26 3.72 -8.32 9.30
N VAL A 27 4.98 -8.24 8.84
CA VAL A 27 5.71 -9.40 8.32
C VAL A 27 5.89 -10.48 9.38
N PHE A 28 6.10 -10.12 10.65
CA PHE A 28 6.24 -11.11 11.73
C PHE A 28 4.93 -11.66 12.25
N ASN A 29 3.85 -10.87 12.17
CA ASN A 29 2.53 -11.27 12.67
C ASN A 29 1.71 -12.03 11.63
N ASN A 30 2.02 -11.86 10.34
CA ASN A 30 1.40 -12.65 9.30
C ASN A 30 2.08 -14.02 9.25
N ASP A 31 1.27 -15.07 9.27
CA ASP A 31 1.74 -16.44 9.02
C ASP A 31 2.39 -16.56 7.63
N ASP A 32 2.95 -17.73 7.35
CA ASP A 32 3.42 -18.06 6.01
C ASP A 32 2.35 -17.73 4.95
N TYR A 33 2.74 -16.95 3.95
CA TYR A 33 1.89 -16.60 2.82
C TYR A 33 2.28 -17.46 1.63
N ASN A 34 1.36 -18.31 1.16
CA ASN A 34 1.53 -19.06 -0.08
C ASN A 34 0.74 -18.35 -1.18
N GLY A 35 1.46 -17.64 -2.06
CA GLY A 35 0.86 -16.80 -3.09
C GLY A 35 0.86 -17.48 -4.46
N ILE A 36 0.34 -16.78 -5.47
CA ILE A 36 0.29 -17.28 -6.85
C ILE A 36 1.67 -17.19 -7.52
N LEU A 37 2.37 -16.06 -7.35
CA LEU A 37 3.66 -15.77 -7.99
C LEU A 37 4.83 -15.71 -7.01
N TYR A 38 4.56 -15.72 -5.70
CA TYR A 38 5.58 -15.73 -4.67
C TYR A 38 5.03 -16.30 -3.37
N ASP A 39 5.91 -16.93 -2.60
CA ASP A 39 5.65 -17.35 -1.24
C ASP A 39 6.45 -16.47 -0.27
N THR A 40 5.91 -16.25 0.92
CA THR A 40 6.64 -15.71 2.06
C THR A 40 6.62 -16.75 3.16
N LYS A 41 7.78 -17.31 3.49
CA LYS A 41 7.94 -18.23 4.62
C LYS A 41 8.74 -17.58 5.73
N CYS A 42 8.19 -17.55 6.93
CA CYS A 42 8.81 -16.92 8.08
C CYS A 42 9.72 -17.91 8.82
N ASN A 43 10.82 -18.30 8.15
CA ASN A 43 11.82 -19.25 8.69
C ASN A 43 12.77 -18.62 9.73
N MET A 44 12.38 -17.50 10.32
CA MET A 44 13.24 -16.77 11.25
C MET A 44 13.17 -17.40 12.64
N ASP A 45 14.32 -17.53 13.31
CA ASP A 45 14.37 -18.04 14.68
C ASP A 45 13.50 -17.20 15.63
N GLU A 46 12.75 -17.86 16.51
CA GLU A 46 11.84 -17.20 17.45
C GLU A 46 12.58 -16.29 18.44
N GLY A 47 13.83 -16.60 18.80
CA GLY A 47 14.69 -15.71 19.58
C GLY A 47 15.01 -14.42 18.84
N VAL A 48 15.35 -14.51 17.55
CA VAL A 48 15.58 -13.36 16.68
C VAL A 48 14.32 -12.52 16.52
N LYS A 49 13.16 -13.13 16.26
CA LYS A 49 11.87 -12.42 16.16
C LYS A 49 11.57 -11.61 17.42
N ARG A 50 11.70 -12.24 18.60
CA ARG A 50 11.48 -11.55 19.89
C ARG A 50 12.43 -10.36 20.06
N GLU A 51 13.69 -10.52 19.67
CA GLU A 51 14.70 -9.48 19.84
C GLU A 51 14.47 -8.30 18.87
N ILE A 52 14.02 -8.56 17.65
CA ILE A 52 13.58 -7.52 16.72
C ILE A 52 12.32 -6.83 17.25
N PHE A 53 11.35 -7.57 17.78
CA PHE A 53 10.12 -6.99 18.34
C PHE A 53 10.41 -6.03 19.51
N LYS A 54 11.39 -6.35 20.37
CA LYS A 54 11.85 -5.41 21.40
C LYS A 54 12.40 -4.10 20.81
N ARG A 55 13.17 -4.17 19.72
CA ARG A 55 13.69 -2.97 19.02
C ARG A 55 12.57 -2.16 18.39
N VAL A 56 11.59 -2.83 17.78
CA VAL A 56 10.37 -2.21 17.25
C VAL A 56 9.66 -1.39 18.33
N LEU A 57 9.41 -1.98 19.50
CA LEU A 57 8.78 -1.28 20.63
C LEU A 57 9.60 -0.06 21.07
N LEU A 58 10.92 -0.22 21.23
CA LEU A 58 11.82 0.87 21.58
C LEU A 58 11.78 2.01 20.55
N ILE A 59 11.75 1.70 19.25
CA ILE A 59 11.66 2.71 18.19
C ILE A 59 10.34 3.48 18.29
N LYS A 60 9.21 2.78 18.49
CA LYS A 60 7.88 3.41 18.65
C LYS A 60 7.84 4.33 19.86
N ASP A 61 8.45 3.93 20.98
CA ASP A 61 8.58 4.77 22.16
C ASP A 61 9.42 6.03 21.90
N ARG A 62 10.51 5.92 21.14
CA ARG A 62 11.33 7.07 20.72
C ARG A 62 10.56 8.02 19.81
N ILE A 63 9.82 7.50 18.83
CA ILE A 63 8.95 8.30 17.94
C ILE A 63 7.91 9.04 18.78
N LYS A 64 7.23 8.35 19.71
CA LYS A 64 6.24 8.95 20.62
C LYS A 64 6.85 10.05 21.49
N ALA A 65 8.05 9.84 22.03
CA ALA A 65 8.75 10.84 22.83
C ALA A 65 9.12 12.09 22.00
N LEU A 66 9.62 11.91 20.78
CA LEU A 66 9.95 13.02 19.88
C LEU A 66 8.70 13.78 19.43
N SER A 67 7.64 13.05 19.06
CA SER A 67 6.35 13.65 18.70
C SER A 67 5.80 14.53 19.82
N LYS A 68 5.81 14.06 21.07
CA LYS A 68 5.39 14.86 22.23
C LYS A 68 6.32 16.05 22.49
N ARG A 69 7.64 15.85 22.44
CA ARG A 69 8.63 16.89 22.77
C ARG A 69 8.59 18.06 21.79
N PHE A 70 8.33 17.78 20.51
CA PHE A 70 8.32 18.79 19.45
C PHE A 70 6.91 19.13 18.96
N ASP A 71 5.87 18.65 19.64
CA ASP A 71 4.46 18.87 19.30
C ASP A 71 4.15 18.56 17.83
N LEU A 72 4.63 17.40 17.37
CA LEU A 72 4.48 16.99 15.96
C LEU A 72 3.06 16.52 15.68
N GLU A 73 2.47 17.07 14.62
CA GLU A 73 1.10 16.76 14.24
C GLU A 73 0.97 15.35 13.64
N LYS A 74 -0.09 14.64 14.07
CA LYS A 74 -0.50 13.39 13.45
C LYS A 74 -1.28 13.67 12.19
N GLU A 75 -1.09 12.83 11.18
CA GLU A 75 -1.88 12.85 9.96
C GLU A 75 -3.03 11.86 10.09
N LEU A 76 -4.25 12.31 9.77
CA LEU A 76 -5.38 11.42 9.56
C LEU A 76 -5.38 11.01 8.10
N ARG A 77 -5.28 9.70 7.87
CA ARG A 77 -5.31 9.12 6.53
C ARG A 77 -6.64 8.46 6.27
N ASP A 78 -7.08 8.59 5.04
CA ASP A 78 -8.29 7.97 4.53
C ASP A 78 -7.92 6.62 3.88
N PRO A 79 -8.31 5.48 4.48
CA PRO A 79 -8.00 4.17 3.93
C PRO A 79 -8.50 4.00 2.50
N ALA A 80 -9.62 4.61 2.13
CA ALA A 80 -10.15 4.51 0.77
C ALA A 80 -9.20 5.18 -0.23
N LYS A 81 -8.65 6.35 0.11
CA LYS A 81 -7.64 7.02 -0.73
C LYS A 81 -6.33 6.26 -0.82
N GLU A 82 -5.89 5.63 0.28
CA GLU A 82 -4.69 4.79 0.27
C GLU A 82 -4.84 3.57 -0.64
N ILE A 83 -5.97 2.87 -0.53
CA ILE A 83 -6.27 1.71 -1.37
C ILE A 83 -6.40 2.16 -2.83
N PHE A 84 -7.13 3.25 -3.09
CA PHE A 84 -7.27 3.81 -4.43
C PHE A 84 -5.91 4.09 -5.07
N GLY A 85 -5.02 4.81 -4.38
CA GLY A 85 -3.68 5.11 -4.92
C GLY A 85 -2.83 3.86 -5.20
N LYS A 86 -2.96 2.82 -4.37
CA LYS A 86 -2.31 1.52 -4.60
C LYS A 86 -2.88 0.81 -5.84
N MET A 87 -4.20 0.75 -5.97
CA MET A 87 -4.88 0.16 -7.13
C MET A 87 -4.49 0.87 -8.43
N SER A 88 -4.40 2.21 -8.40
CA SER A 88 -4.00 2.99 -9.57
C SER A 88 -2.59 2.65 -10.04
N SER A 89 -1.68 2.45 -9.08
CA SER A 89 -0.32 2.00 -9.37
C SER A 89 -0.29 0.59 -9.97
N CYS A 90 -1.15 -0.32 -9.49
CA CYS A 90 -1.21 -1.70 -9.97
C CYS A 90 -1.64 -1.80 -11.44
N TRP A 91 -2.71 -1.14 -11.85
CA TRP A 91 -3.13 -1.22 -13.26
C TRP A 91 -2.10 -0.57 -14.20
N CYS A 92 -1.39 0.48 -13.76
CA CYS A 92 -0.29 1.07 -14.54
C CYS A 92 0.85 0.08 -14.77
N ILE A 93 1.21 -0.71 -13.74
CA ILE A 93 2.22 -1.77 -13.86
C ILE A 93 1.78 -2.84 -14.87
N LEU A 94 0.50 -3.23 -14.85
CA LEU A 94 -0.04 -4.23 -15.77
C LEU A 94 -0.10 -3.72 -17.22
N GLU A 95 -0.42 -2.44 -17.43
CA GLU A 95 -0.32 -1.80 -18.76
C GLU A 95 1.11 -1.86 -19.31
N ASP A 96 2.12 -1.63 -18.46
CA ASP A 96 3.53 -1.73 -18.85
C ASP A 96 4.01 -3.18 -19.04
N ALA A 97 3.20 -4.18 -18.66
CA ALA A 97 3.46 -5.60 -18.86
C ALA A 97 2.80 -6.18 -20.12
N LYS A 98 2.02 -5.38 -20.87
CA LYS A 98 1.39 -5.81 -22.13
C LYS A 98 2.39 -6.18 -23.22
N ALA A 99 1.99 -7.06 -24.14
CA ALA A 99 2.84 -7.62 -25.19
C ALA A 99 3.60 -6.55 -25.98
N LYS A 100 2.94 -5.44 -26.31
CA LYS A 100 3.56 -4.29 -27.00
C LYS A 100 4.78 -3.73 -26.26
N LYS A 101 4.71 -3.64 -24.94
CA LYS A 101 5.78 -3.10 -24.08
C LYS A 101 6.86 -4.14 -23.82
N LEU A 102 6.50 -5.42 -23.77
CA LEU A 102 7.44 -6.52 -23.59
C LEU A 102 8.43 -6.68 -24.76
N LYS A 103 8.12 -6.16 -25.95
CA LYS A 103 9.06 -6.07 -27.08
C LYS A 103 10.42 -5.45 -26.71
N ARG A 104 10.46 -4.58 -25.68
CA ARG A 104 11.71 -3.99 -25.18
C ARG A 104 12.66 -5.02 -24.53
N TYR A 105 12.15 -6.20 -24.17
CA TYR A 105 12.91 -7.28 -23.56
C TYR A 105 13.26 -8.41 -24.53
N GLY A 106 12.86 -8.31 -25.81
CA GLY A 106 13.20 -9.30 -26.83
C GLY A 106 12.09 -9.52 -27.85
N VAL A 107 12.33 -10.48 -28.75
CA VAL A 107 11.33 -10.94 -29.71
C VAL A 107 10.17 -11.58 -28.96
N ILE A 108 8.94 -11.15 -29.26
CA ILE A 108 7.72 -11.75 -28.71
C ILE A 108 7.17 -12.80 -29.69
N ALA A 109 6.51 -13.83 -29.16
CA ALA A 109 5.85 -14.84 -29.99
C ALA A 109 4.63 -14.24 -30.71
N ASP A 110 4.36 -14.72 -31.93
CA ASP A 110 3.15 -14.39 -32.67
C ASP A 110 1.90 -14.82 -31.86
N GLY A 111 0.90 -13.95 -31.78
CA GLY A 111 -0.33 -14.19 -31.01
C GLY A 111 -0.19 -13.99 -29.50
N LEU A 112 0.97 -13.58 -28.98
CA LEU A 112 1.13 -13.31 -27.54
C LEU A 112 0.18 -12.21 -27.05
N GLU A 113 -0.07 -11.19 -27.87
CA GLU A 113 -1.00 -10.10 -27.55
C GLU A 113 -2.43 -10.63 -27.30
N ASP A 114 -2.91 -11.54 -28.15
CA ASP A 114 -4.27 -12.09 -28.05
C ASP A 114 -4.51 -12.91 -26.78
N VAL A 115 -3.46 -13.50 -26.21
CA VAL A 115 -3.54 -14.32 -25.00
C VAL A 115 -3.21 -13.49 -23.76
N LEU A 116 -2.04 -12.84 -23.75
CA LEU A 116 -1.54 -12.11 -22.59
C LEU A 116 -2.40 -10.87 -22.31
N ASP A 117 -2.63 -10.03 -23.32
CA ASP A 117 -3.29 -8.75 -23.10
C ASP A 117 -4.76 -8.96 -22.76
N LEU A 118 -5.40 -10.02 -23.26
CA LEU A 118 -6.76 -10.42 -22.84
C LEU A 118 -6.84 -10.67 -21.33
N HIS A 119 -5.91 -11.46 -20.78
CA HIS A 119 -5.89 -11.75 -19.35
C HIS A 119 -5.50 -10.54 -18.51
N LEU A 120 -4.51 -9.75 -18.96
CA LEU A 120 -4.11 -8.51 -18.27
C LEU A 120 -5.25 -7.49 -18.25
N ASN A 121 -5.99 -7.33 -19.35
CA ASN A 121 -7.16 -6.46 -19.41
C ASN A 121 -8.24 -6.91 -18.42
N GLY A 122 -8.51 -8.21 -18.32
CA GLY A 122 -9.47 -8.72 -17.32
C GLY A 122 -9.07 -8.40 -15.87
N ILE A 123 -7.77 -8.41 -15.55
CA ILE A 123 -7.28 -8.00 -14.21
C ILE A 123 -7.41 -6.47 -14.04
N ILE A 124 -7.08 -5.69 -15.07
CA ILE A 124 -7.20 -4.22 -15.04
C ILE A 124 -8.66 -3.81 -14.82
N ASP A 125 -9.63 -4.45 -15.50
CA ASP A 125 -11.05 -4.17 -15.35
C ASP A 125 -11.51 -4.37 -13.91
N LEU A 126 -11.07 -5.45 -13.25
CA LEU A 126 -11.35 -5.71 -11.83
C LEU A 126 -10.73 -4.64 -10.91
N ILE A 127 -9.52 -4.16 -11.23
CA ILE A 127 -8.88 -3.08 -10.48
C ILE A 127 -9.67 -1.77 -10.61
N LEU A 128 -10.10 -1.42 -11.82
CA LEU A 128 -10.91 -0.23 -12.08
C LEU A 128 -12.30 -0.32 -11.43
N ASP A 129 -12.90 -1.51 -11.39
CA ASP A 129 -14.14 -1.75 -10.66
C ASP A 129 -13.95 -1.53 -9.15
N MET A 130 -12.84 -1.99 -8.56
CA MET A 130 -12.52 -1.71 -7.15
C MET A 130 -12.33 -0.21 -6.91
N GLU A 131 -11.66 0.51 -7.81
CA GLU A 131 -11.52 1.96 -7.73
C GLU A 131 -12.88 2.66 -7.75
N ARG A 132 -13.82 2.22 -8.61
CA ARG A 132 -15.19 2.74 -8.63
C ARG A 132 -15.90 2.53 -7.30
N LEU A 133 -15.82 1.33 -6.72
CA LEU A 133 -16.43 1.02 -5.42
C LEU A 133 -15.91 1.92 -4.29
N LEU A 134 -14.64 2.34 -4.34
CA LEU A 134 -14.05 3.24 -3.35
C LEU A 134 -14.53 4.71 -3.50
N LEU A 135 -14.98 5.09 -4.68
CA LEU A 135 -15.51 6.43 -4.97
C LEU A 135 -17.02 6.55 -4.69
N GLU A 136 -17.75 5.43 -4.73
CA GLU A 136 -19.16 5.37 -4.39
C GLU A 136 -19.34 5.59 -2.87
N LYS A 137 -19.92 6.73 -2.48
CA LYS A 137 -20.23 6.99 -1.07
C LYS A 137 -21.21 5.95 -0.53
N PRO A 138 -20.97 5.36 0.66
CA PRO A 138 -22.00 4.57 1.31
C PRO A 138 -23.14 5.51 1.74
N GLY A 139 -24.33 5.36 1.12
CA GLY A 139 -25.58 5.91 1.64
C GLY A 139 -26.16 7.15 0.97
N GLY A 140 -25.95 7.37 -0.33
CA GLY A 140 -26.78 8.31 -1.09
C GLY A 140 -28.17 7.71 -1.40
N LYS A 141 -29.04 7.52 -0.39
CA LYS A 141 -30.47 7.38 -0.67
C LYS A 141 -30.90 8.68 -1.35
N SER A 142 -31.35 8.54 -2.59
CA SER A 142 -32.02 9.60 -3.34
C SER A 142 -33.27 10.01 -2.58
N ASP A 143 -33.17 11.08 -1.78
CA ASP A 143 -34.33 11.89 -1.38
C ASP A 143 -34.88 12.57 -2.65
N LYS A 144 -35.56 11.78 -3.47
CA LYS A 144 -36.44 12.22 -4.54
C LYS A 144 -37.66 11.32 -4.56
N GLU A 145 -38.43 11.37 -3.49
CA GLU A 145 -39.85 10.99 -3.48
C GLU A 145 -40.53 11.66 -2.29
N SER A 146 -40.54 12.98 -2.32
CA SER A 146 -41.48 13.83 -1.58
C SER A 146 -41.39 15.21 -2.21
N ILE A 147 -42.23 15.44 -3.23
CA ILE A 147 -43.00 16.67 -3.46
C ILE A 147 -43.77 16.45 -4.77
N LEU A 148 -45.11 16.50 -4.60
CA LEU A 148 -46.22 16.47 -5.55
C LEU A 148 -46.77 15.08 -5.91
#